data_AF-A0A061I3S0-F1
#
_entry.id   AF-A0A061I3S0-F1
#
_cell.length_a   1.000
_cell.length_b   1.000
_cell.length_c   1.000
_cell.angle_alpha   90.00
_cell.angle_beta   90.00
_cell.angle_gamma   90.00
#
_symmetry.space_group_name_H-M   'P 1'
#
loop_
_entity.id
_entity.type
_entity.pdbx_description
1 polymer ?
#
loop_
_entity_poly.entity_id
_entity_poly.type
_entity_poly.pdbx_seq_one_letter_code
_entity_poly.pdbx_strand_id
1 'polypeptide(L)'
;MCKLLSGFYYLGLYSEIFFIILLTIDRYLAIVHAVFALRARTVTFGIITSIITWILAILASVPSLYFFQAQWEFTHHTCSPHYPYESLKQWKRFQALKLNFLGLILPLLVMIICYTGIISILLRRPSEKKAKAVRLIFAITLLFFLLWTPYNLTVFVSAFQDVLFTNQCEQSKQLDLAMQVTEVIAYTHCCVNPVIYVFVGERFRKYLRQLFQRHVAVPLAKWLPSCFVDQPERASSMSPSTGEHELSAGF
;
A
#
# COMPACT_ATOMS: atom_id res chain seq x y z
N MET A 1 -7.75 -9.06 25.36
CA MET A 1 -6.74 -8.60 24.36
C MET A 1 -6.84 -9.35 23.02
N CYS A 2 -6.87 -10.69 23.00
CA CYS A 2 -7.01 -11.51 21.77
C CYS A 2 -8.06 -11.00 20.76
N LYS A 3 -9.32 -10.79 21.19
CA LYS A 3 -10.40 -10.24 20.35
C LYS A 3 -10.05 -8.89 19.72
N LEU A 4 -9.55 -7.96 20.54
CA LEU A 4 -9.20 -6.61 20.10
C LEU A 4 -8.04 -6.62 19.10
N LEU A 5 -6.97 -7.38 19.38
CA LEU A 5 -5.81 -7.49 18.49
C LEU A 5 -6.19 -8.09 17.14
N SER A 6 -6.97 -9.18 17.16
CA SER A 6 -7.46 -9.82 15.93
C SER A 6 -8.40 -8.88 15.16
N GLY A 7 -9.24 -8.13 15.87
CA GLY A 7 -10.08 -7.09 15.31
C GLY A 7 -9.31 -6.00 14.59
N PHE A 8 -8.32 -5.41 15.25
CA PHE A 8 -7.45 -4.39 14.66
C PHE A 8 -6.69 -4.94 13.46
N TYR A 9 -6.24 -6.19 13.51
CA TYR A 9 -5.60 -6.85 12.39
C TYR A 9 -6.53 -6.91 11.16
N TYR A 10 -7.73 -7.47 11.30
CA TYR A 10 -8.68 -7.56 10.18
C TYR A 10 -9.19 -6.19 9.72
N LEU A 11 -9.39 -5.24 10.64
CA LEU A 11 -9.74 -3.86 10.30
C LEU A 11 -8.66 -3.22 9.43
N GLY A 12 -7.39 -3.37 9.83
CA GLY A 12 -6.23 -2.91 9.07
C GLY A 12 -6.20 -3.53 7.67
N LEU A 13 -6.30 -4.85 7.59
CA LEU A 13 -6.35 -5.63 6.34
C LEU A 13 -7.44 -5.13 5.39
N TYR A 14 -8.70 -5.05 5.84
CA TYR A 14 -9.80 -4.62 4.97
C TYR A 14 -9.69 -3.14 4.58
N SER A 15 -9.26 -2.28 5.51
CA SER A 15 -9.04 -0.87 5.21
C SER A 15 -7.97 -0.70 4.13
N GLU A 16 -6.86 -1.42 4.23
CA GLU A 16 -5.76 -1.37 3.26
C GLU A 16 -6.22 -1.79 1.85
N ILE A 17 -6.95 -2.91 1.74
CA ILE A 17 -7.52 -3.38 0.48
C ILE A 17 -8.44 -2.32 -0.14
N PHE A 18 -9.38 -1.79 0.64
CA PHE A 18 -10.33 -0.80 0.13
C PHE A 18 -9.65 0.51 -0.25
N PHE A 19 -8.63 0.95 0.48
CA PHE A 19 -7.83 2.11 0.11
C PHE A 19 -7.01 1.87 -1.17
N ILE A 20 -6.45 0.67 -1.38
CA ILE A 20 -5.78 0.32 -2.64
C ILE A 20 -6.75 0.36 -3.82
N ILE A 21 -7.97 -0.15 -3.65
CA ILE A 21 -9.05 -0.07 -4.64
C ILE A 21 -9.40 1.39 -4.94
N LEU A 22 -9.62 2.20 -3.89
CA LEU A 22 -9.92 3.62 -4.05
C LEU A 22 -8.81 4.38 -4.76
N LEU A 23 -7.55 4.16 -4.41
CA LEU A 23 -6.39 4.77 -5.06
C LEU A 23 -6.32 4.38 -6.54
N THR A 24 -6.61 3.11 -6.85
CA THR A 24 -6.63 2.62 -8.24
C THR A 24 -7.73 3.28 -9.06
N ILE A 25 -8.95 3.36 -8.51
CA ILE A 25 -10.10 4.04 -9.16
C ILE A 25 -9.84 5.54 -9.32
N ASP A 26 -9.30 6.20 -8.30
CA ASP A 26 -8.96 7.62 -8.35
C ASP A 26 -7.97 7.93 -9.49
N ARG A 27 -6.93 7.09 -9.65
CA ARG A 27 -5.99 7.23 -10.76
C ARG A 27 -6.64 6.95 -12.11
N TYR A 28 -7.48 5.93 -12.18
CA TYR A 28 -8.24 5.61 -13.38
C TYR A 28 -9.09 6.81 -13.82
N LEU A 29 -9.89 7.38 -12.92
CA LEU A 29 -10.71 8.56 -13.20
C LEU A 29 -9.86 9.75 -13.64
N ALA A 30 -8.74 10.02 -12.97
CA ALA A 30 -7.85 11.14 -13.31
C ALA A 30 -7.20 11.02 -14.70
N ILE A 31 -7.02 9.81 -15.22
CA ILE A 31 -6.36 9.58 -16.52
C ILE A 31 -7.37 9.36 -17.63
N VAL A 32 -8.38 8.52 -17.39
CA VAL A 32 -9.38 8.10 -18.39
C VAL A 32 -10.52 9.10 -18.50
N HIS A 33 -10.99 9.64 -17.38
CA HIS A 33 -12.12 10.54 -17.32
C HIS A 33 -11.72 11.92 -16.77
N ALA A 34 -10.66 12.52 -17.35
CA ALA A 34 -10.04 13.74 -16.83
C ALA A 34 -11.03 14.91 -16.63
N VAL A 35 -12.02 15.08 -17.52
CA VAL A 35 -13.06 16.12 -17.43
C VAL A 35 -13.99 15.88 -16.24
N PHE A 36 -14.39 14.63 -16.00
CA PHE A 36 -15.18 14.25 -14.83
C PHE A 36 -14.35 14.36 -13.54
N ALA A 37 -13.08 13.97 -13.58
CA ALA A 37 -12.17 14.04 -12.44
C ALA A 37 -11.93 15.48 -11.95
N LEU A 38 -11.92 16.47 -12.85
CA LEU A 38 -11.84 17.89 -12.47
C LEU A 38 -13.02 18.33 -11.58
N ARG A 39 -14.20 17.75 -11.78
CA ARG A 39 -15.41 18.06 -10.99
C ARG A 39 -15.57 17.16 -9.75
N ALA A 40 -15.15 15.90 -9.85
CA ALA A 40 -15.35 14.89 -8.79
C ALA A 40 -14.21 14.81 -7.78
N ARG A 41 -12.97 15.18 -8.14
CA ARG A 41 -11.78 14.99 -7.28
C ARG A 41 -11.56 16.16 -6.31
N THR A 42 -12.62 16.58 -5.64
CA THR A 42 -12.55 17.59 -4.56
C THR A 42 -12.09 16.93 -3.25
N VAL A 43 -11.48 17.71 -2.36
CA VAL A 43 -11.05 17.22 -1.04
C VAL A 43 -12.25 16.67 -0.26
N THR A 44 -13.41 17.30 -0.38
CA THR A 44 -14.67 16.85 0.24
C THR A 44 -15.06 15.44 -0.19
N PHE A 45 -15.00 15.14 -1.49
CA PHE A 45 -15.32 13.79 -1.98
C PHE A 45 -14.31 12.75 -1.49
N GLY A 46 -13.02 13.13 -1.40
CA GLY A 46 -11.98 12.31 -0.78
C GLY A 46 -12.28 11.99 0.69
N ILE A 47 -12.73 12.96 1.47
CA ILE A 47 -13.12 12.76 2.87
C ILE A 47 -14.32 11.82 2.97
N ILE A 48 -15.37 12.04 2.17
CA ILE A 48 -16.59 11.21 2.16
C ILE A 48 -16.26 9.76 1.80
N THR A 49 -15.50 9.54 0.72
CA THR A 49 -15.10 8.18 0.29
C THR A 49 -14.22 7.47 1.31
N SER A 50 -13.35 8.21 2.01
CA SER A 50 -12.56 7.68 3.12
C SER A 50 -13.44 7.25 4.30
N ILE A 51 -14.43 8.07 4.70
CA ILE A 51 -15.37 7.73 5.79
C ILE A 51 -16.15 6.46 5.43
N ILE A 52 -16.70 6.40 4.20
CA ILE A 52 -17.42 5.22 3.71
C ILE A 52 -16.52 3.98 3.76
N THR A 53 -15.26 4.11 3.36
CA THR A 53 -14.29 3.01 3.36
C THR A 53 -14.00 2.49 4.76
N TRP A 54 -13.85 3.39 5.74
CA TRP A 54 -13.71 2.98 7.14
C TRP A 54 -14.94 2.24 7.66
N ILE A 55 -16.14 2.73 7.35
CA ILE A 55 -17.39 2.06 7.74
C ILE A 55 -17.44 0.64 7.13
N LEU A 56 -17.14 0.50 5.84
CA LEU A 56 -17.10 -0.80 5.16
C LEU A 56 -16.05 -1.74 5.76
N ALA A 57 -14.87 -1.23 6.10
CA ALA A 57 -13.80 -2.01 6.74
C ALA A 57 -14.24 -2.51 8.13
N ILE A 58 -14.89 -1.65 8.92
CA ILE A 58 -15.45 -2.02 10.21
C ILE A 58 -16.50 -3.11 10.02
N LEU A 59 -17.48 -2.93 9.13
CA LEU A 59 -18.50 -3.95 8.86
C LEU A 59 -17.91 -5.29 8.42
N ALA A 60 -16.90 -5.28 7.55
CA ALA A 60 -16.22 -6.50 7.09
C ALA A 60 -15.44 -7.22 8.21
N SER A 61 -14.95 -6.47 9.20
CA SER A 61 -14.21 -6.98 10.36
C SER A 61 -15.09 -7.54 11.49
N VAL A 62 -16.37 -7.11 11.59
CA VAL A 62 -17.32 -7.52 12.65
C VAL A 62 -17.47 -9.04 12.78
N PRO A 63 -17.65 -9.83 11.69
CA PRO A 63 -17.72 -11.27 11.81
C PRO A 63 -16.44 -11.87 12.40
N SER A 64 -15.27 -11.36 12.02
CA SER A 64 -13.99 -11.82 12.55
C SER A 64 -13.84 -11.51 14.04
N LEU A 65 -14.28 -10.32 14.48
CA LEU A 65 -14.31 -9.93 15.90
C LEU A 65 -15.20 -10.82 16.76
N TYR A 66 -16.33 -11.27 16.22
CA TYR A 66 -17.29 -12.09 16.94
C TYR A 66 -16.78 -13.52 17.16
N PHE A 67 -16.17 -14.13 16.13
CA PHE A 67 -15.73 -15.53 16.19
C PHE A 67 -14.39 -15.74 16.89
N PHE A 68 -13.48 -14.76 16.93
CA PHE A 68 -12.23 -14.92 17.66
C PHE A 68 -12.46 -15.00 19.16
N GLN A 69 -11.96 -16.04 19.82
CA GLN A 69 -12.04 -16.19 21.28
C GLN A 69 -10.67 -16.59 21.84
N ALA A 70 -10.37 -16.14 23.06
CA ALA A 70 -9.21 -16.62 23.79
C ALA A 70 -9.60 -17.94 24.46
N GLN A 71 -8.87 -19.00 24.17
CA GLN A 71 -9.12 -20.32 24.74
C GLN A 71 -7.92 -20.79 25.55
N TRP A 72 -8.19 -21.69 26.47
CA TRP A 72 -7.17 -22.38 27.25
C TRP A 72 -7.04 -23.78 26.68
N GLU A 73 -5.99 -23.99 25.88
CA GLU A 73 -5.73 -25.28 25.24
C GLU A 73 -4.56 -25.94 25.94
N PHE A 74 -4.86 -27.02 26.66
CA PHE A 74 -3.94 -27.85 27.46
C PHE A 74 -3.15 -27.12 28.54
N THR A 75 -2.16 -26.30 28.18
CA THR A 75 -1.24 -25.58 29.09
C THR A 75 -0.96 -24.13 28.67
N HIS A 76 -1.47 -23.68 27.51
CA HIS A 76 -1.22 -22.35 26.97
C HIS A 76 -2.51 -21.63 26.56
N HIS A 77 -2.49 -20.30 26.66
CA HIS A 77 -3.55 -19.46 26.14
C HIS A 77 -3.36 -19.28 24.63
N THR A 78 -4.26 -19.87 23.83
CA THR A 78 -4.30 -19.69 22.37
C THR A 78 -5.42 -18.71 21.99
N CYS A 79 -5.21 -17.96 20.91
CA CYS A 79 -6.17 -17.00 20.37
C CYS A 79 -6.59 -17.48 18.98
N SER A 80 -7.76 -18.10 18.88
CA SER A 80 -8.18 -18.79 17.66
C SER A 80 -9.67 -18.54 17.37
N PRO A 81 -10.09 -18.57 16.09
CA PRO A 81 -11.50 -18.45 15.74
C PRO A 81 -12.27 -19.69 16.20
N HIS A 82 -13.27 -19.48 17.05
CA HIS A 82 -14.18 -20.52 17.52
C HIS A 82 -15.50 -20.44 16.75
N TYR A 83 -15.79 -21.45 15.94
CA TYR A 83 -17.05 -21.57 15.22
C TYR A 83 -17.96 -22.57 15.92
N PRO A 84 -19.29 -22.33 15.97
CA PRO A 84 -20.23 -23.27 16.58
C PRO A 84 -20.16 -24.64 15.89
N TYR A 85 -20.03 -25.72 16.67
CA TYR A 85 -19.75 -27.09 16.19
C TYR A 85 -20.70 -27.55 15.06
N GLU A 86 -22.00 -27.28 15.22
CA GLU A 86 -23.06 -27.61 14.25
C GLU A 86 -22.88 -26.94 12.87
N SER A 87 -22.22 -25.79 12.82
CA SER A 87 -22.04 -25.01 11.58
C SER A 87 -20.58 -24.64 11.33
N LEU A 88 -19.62 -25.31 11.99
CA LEU A 88 -18.20 -24.99 11.95
C LEU A 88 -17.66 -24.98 10.51
N LYS A 89 -18.02 -26.00 9.73
CA LYS A 89 -17.60 -26.14 8.33
C LYS A 89 -18.21 -25.06 7.42
N GLN A 90 -19.46 -24.67 7.66
CA GLN A 90 -20.13 -23.62 6.90
C GLN A 90 -19.53 -22.25 7.19
N TRP A 91 -19.30 -21.92 8.47
CA TRP A 91 -18.68 -20.67 8.87
C TRP A 91 -17.22 -20.55 8.44
N LYS A 92 -16.44 -21.63 8.55
CA LYS A 92 -15.04 -21.68 8.05
C LYS A 92 -14.99 -21.40 6.55
N ARG A 93 -15.88 -22.02 5.77
CA ARG A 93 -16.00 -21.77 4.32
C ARG A 93 -16.46 -20.35 4.00
N PHE A 94 -17.48 -19.86 4.70
CA PHE A 94 -17.98 -18.49 4.50
C PHE A 94 -16.88 -17.45 4.77
N GLN A 95 -16.12 -17.60 5.84
CA GLN A 95 -15.01 -16.70 6.15
C GLN A 95 -13.88 -16.78 5.13
N ALA A 96 -13.51 -17.99 4.71
CA ALA A 96 -12.48 -18.17 3.68
C ALA A 96 -12.92 -17.59 2.31
N LEU A 97 -14.17 -17.80 1.93
CA LEU A 97 -14.77 -17.22 0.71
C LEU A 97 -14.83 -15.70 0.80
N LYS A 98 -15.29 -15.15 1.93
CA LYS A 98 -15.32 -13.70 2.16
C LYS A 98 -13.92 -13.11 2.04
N LEU A 99 -12.92 -13.72 2.68
CA LEU A 99 -11.54 -13.26 2.66
C LEU A 99 -10.95 -13.30 1.24
N ASN A 100 -11.14 -14.40 0.52
CA ASN A 100 -10.66 -14.53 -0.87
C ASN A 100 -11.39 -13.59 -1.83
N PHE A 101 -12.71 -13.44 -1.67
CA PHE A 101 -13.48 -12.57 -2.55
C PHE A 101 -13.11 -11.10 -2.34
N LEU A 102 -13.12 -10.62 -1.09
CA LEU A 102 -12.80 -9.22 -0.78
C LEU A 102 -11.30 -8.91 -0.90
N GLY A 103 -10.44 -9.85 -0.53
CA GLY A 103 -8.99 -9.65 -0.47
C GLY A 103 -8.24 -9.99 -1.75
N LEU A 104 -8.80 -10.85 -2.63
CA LEU A 104 -8.15 -11.28 -3.86
C LEU A 104 -8.97 -10.90 -5.10
N ILE A 105 -10.19 -11.42 -5.22
CA ILE A 105 -10.96 -11.33 -6.47
C ILE A 105 -11.40 -9.89 -6.77
N LEU A 106 -12.03 -9.22 -5.81
CA LEU A 106 -12.51 -7.85 -5.95
C LEU A 106 -11.37 -6.87 -6.33
N PRO A 107 -10.25 -6.80 -5.59
CA PRO A 107 -9.17 -5.90 -5.96
C PRO A 107 -8.51 -6.29 -7.28
N LEU A 108 -8.36 -7.59 -7.61
CA LEU A 108 -7.81 -8.02 -8.91
C LEU A 108 -8.70 -7.58 -10.08
N LEU A 109 -10.02 -7.71 -9.94
CA LEU A 109 -10.96 -7.31 -11.00
C LEU A 109 -10.89 -5.80 -11.25
N VAL A 110 -10.90 -4.99 -10.17
CA VAL A 110 -10.76 -3.52 -10.28
C VAL A 110 -9.42 -3.17 -10.94
N MET A 111 -8.35 -3.85 -10.56
CA MET A 111 -7.02 -3.66 -11.16
C MET A 111 -7.03 -3.94 -12.67
N ILE A 112 -7.54 -5.09 -13.10
CA ILE A 112 -7.56 -5.44 -14.54
C ILE A 112 -8.34 -4.38 -15.33
N ILE A 113 -9.54 -3.99 -14.87
CA ILE A 113 -10.38 -3.01 -15.55
C ILE A 113 -9.69 -1.63 -15.58
N CYS A 114 -9.17 -1.17 -14.45
CA CYS A 114 -8.57 0.16 -14.36
C CYS A 114 -7.27 0.26 -15.15
N TYR A 115 -6.38 -0.73 -15.03
CA TYR A 115 -5.08 -0.69 -15.70
C TYR A 115 -5.18 -0.89 -17.21
N THR A 116 -6.12 -1.72 -17.69
CA THR A 116 -6.36 -1.82 -19.15
C THR A 116 -6.76 -0.48 -19.76
N GLY A 117 -7.67 0.26 -19.10
CA GLY A 117 -8.04 1.62 -19.54
C GLY A 117 -6.89 2.62 -19.44
N ILE A 118 -6.14 2.62 -18.34
CA ILE A 118 -4.99 3.52 -18.15
C ILE A 118 -3.92 3.26 -19.21
N ILE A 119 -3.54 2.00 -19.43
CA ILE A 119 -2.51 1.61 -20.41
C ILE A 119 -2.96 2.00 -21.82
N SER A 120 -4.22 1.74 -22.18
CA SER A 120 -4.77 2.10 -23.49
C SER A 120 -4.63 3.59 -23.80
N ILE A 121 -4.85 4.45 -22.80
CA ILE A 121 -4.68 5.90 -22.96
C ILE A 121 -3.22 6.32 -22.94
N LEU A 122 -2.40 5.70 -22.10
CA LEU A 122 -0.99 6.03 -22.00
C LEU A 122 -0.24 5.64 -23.29
N LEU A 123 -0.67 4.58 -23.97
CA LEU A 123 -0.17 4.19 -25.30
C LEU A 123 -0.57 5.21 -26.38
N ARG A 124 -1.80 5.75 -26.32
CA ARG A 124 -2.26 6.78 -27.27
C ARG A 124 -1.63 8.15 -27.01
N ARG A 125 -1.39 8.51 -25.75
CA ARG A 125 -0.88 9.82 -25.32
C ARG A 125 0.16 9.61 -24.20
N PRO A 126 1.43 9.34 -24.57
CA PRO A 126 2.48 9.10 -23.59
C PRO A 126 2.70 10.34 -22.73
N SER A 127 2.74 10.14 -21.42
CA SER A 127 3.02 11.18 -20.44
C SER A 127 3.84 10.58 -19.31
N GLU A 128 5.11 10.96 -19.21
CA GLU A 128 6.03 10.42 -18.20
C GLU A 128 5.53 10.67 -16.77
N LYS A 129 4.96 11.86 -16.51
CA LYS A 129 4.44 12.21 -15.19
C LYS A 129 3.28 11.31 -14.76
N LYS A 130 2.38 10.96 -15.70
CA LYS A 130 1.25 10.05 -15.44
C LYS A 130 1.74 8.61 -15.33
N ALA A 131 2.62 8.17 -16.23
CA ALA A 131 3.23 6.85 -16.22
C ALA A 131 3.94 6.53 -14.89
N LYS A 132 4.69 7.50 -14.35
CA LYS A 132 5.39 7.35 -13.06
C LYS A 132 4.43 7.14 -11.89
N ALA A 133 3.35 7.92 -11.82
CA ALA A 133 2.34 7.78 -10.76
C ALA A 133 1.60 6.44 -10.84
N VAL A 134 1.27 5.99 -12.05
CA VAL A 134 0.64 4.68 -12.30
C VAL A 134 1.58 3.54 -11.95
N ARG A 135 2.86 3.64 -12.32
CA ARG A 135 3.88 2.62 -12.00
C ARG A 135 4.04 2.42 -10.50
N LEU A 136 3.99 3.50 -9.72
CA LEU A 136 4.06 3.41 -8.26
C LEU A 136 2.88 2.62 -7.69
N ILE A 137 1.65 2.96 -8.08
CA ILE A 137 0.46 2.30 -7.56
C ILE A 137 0.38 0.86 -8.06
N PHE A 138 0.79 0.59 -9.29
CA PHE A 138 0.89 -0.78 -9.81
C PHE A 138 1.85 -1.63 -8.99
N ALA A 139 3.02 -1.08 -8.63
CA ALA A 139 3.99 -1.77 -7.80
C ALA A 139 3.45 -2.03 -6.39
N ILE A 140 2.77 -1.06 -5.76
CA ILE A 140 2.13 -1.22 -4.45
C ILE A 140 1.12 -2.37 -4.51
N THR A 141 0.20 -2.35 -5.48
CA THR A 141 -0.84 -3.36 -5.57
C THR A 141 -0.32 -4.74 -5.96
N LEU A 142 0.68 -4.82 -6.85
CA LEU A 142 1.29 -6.10 -7.21
C LEU A 142 1.95 -6.76 -6.00
N LEU A 143 2.67 -5.97 -5.19
CA LEU A 143 3.35 -6.48 -4.01
C LEU A 143 2.38 -6.89 -2.90
N PHE A 144 1.27 -6.14 -2.76
CA PHE A 144 0.14 -6.58 -1.94
C PHE A 144 -0.30 -7.99 -2.34
N PHE A 145 -0.56 -8.25 -3.61
CA PHE A 145 -0.96 -9.60 -4.04
C PHE A 145 0.13 -10.65 -3.83
N LEU A 146 1.39 -10.34 -4.14
CA LEU A 146 2.49 -11.31 -3.95
C LEU A 146 2.62 -11.77 -2.50
N LEU A 147 2.40 -10.87 -1.53
CA LEU A 147 2.49 -11.18 -0.10
C LEU A 147 1.20 -11.79 0.45
N TRP A 148 0.03 -11.36 -0.04
CA TRP A 148 -1.26 -11.79 0.49
C TRP A 148 -1.86 -13.03 -0.18
N THR A 149 -1.61 -13.25 -1.47
CA THR A 149 -2.17 -14.40 -2.22
C THR A 149 -1.78 -15.75 -1.59
N PRO A 150 -0.52 -15.99 -1.18
CA PRO A 150 -0.17 -17.27 -0.54
C PRO A 150 -1.02 -17.58 0.68
N TYR A 151 -1.26 -16.57 1.53
CA TYR A 151 -2.09 -16.71 2.73
C TYR A 151 -3.58 -16.90 2.40
N ASN A 152 -4.12 -16.13 1.47
CA ASN A 152 -5.53 -16.28 1.05
C ASN A 152 -5.81 -17.67 0.47
N LEU A 153 -4.86 -18.20 -0.32
CA LEU A 153 -4.96 -19.52 -0.93
C LEU A 153 -4.83 -20.63 0.12
N THR A 154 -3.88 -20.55 1.06
CA THR A 154 -3.75 -21.56 2.14
C THR A 154 -5.00 -21.59 3.04
N VAL A 155 -5.58 -20.44 3.37
CA VAL A 155 -6.85 -20.34 4.10
C VAL A 155 -8.01 -20.94 3.31
N PHE A 156 -8.06 -20.70 1.99
CA PHE A 156 -9.07 -21.31 1.11
C PHE A 156 -8.95 -22.83 1.09
N VAL A 157 -7.74 -23.34 0.86
CA VAL A 157 -7.46 -24.78 0.82
C VAL A 157 -7.81 -25.43 2.17
N SER A 158 -7.46 -24.79 3.30
CA SER A 158 -7.83 -25.25 4.65
C SER A 158 -9.35 -25.29 4.90
N ALA A 159 -10.12 -24.40 4.30
CA ALA A 159 -11.58 -24.41 4.40
C ALA A 159 -12.25 -25.51 3.55
N PHE A 160 -11.58 -25.98 2.50
CA PHE A 160 -12.07 -27.01 1.58
C PHE A 160 -11.29 -28.33 1.66
N GLN A 161 -10.45 -28.51 2.69
CA GLN A 161 -9.60 -29.70 2.86
C GLN A 161 -10.39 -31.01 2.78
N ASP A 162 -11.59 -31.07 3.37
CA ASP A 162 -12.43 -32.27 3.38
C ASP A 162 -12.96 -32.67 1.99
N VAL A 163 -12.92 -31.76 1.02
CA VAL A 163 -13.37 -31.98 -0.36
C VAL A 163 -12.17 -32.18 -1.29
N LEU A 164 -11.05 -31.50 -1.00
CA LEU A 164 -9.85 -31.49 -1.83
C LEU A 164 -8.90 -32.66 -1.53
N PHE A 165 -8.90 -33.19 -0.31
CA PHE A 165 -7.92 -34.19 0.13
C PHE A 165 -8.57 -35.42 0.75
N THR A 166 -8.12 -36.59 0.31
CA THR A 166 -8.58 -37.91 0.78
C THR A 166 -7.74 -38.44 1.96
N ASN A 167 -6.48 -37.98 2.12
CA ASN A 167 -5.55 -38.42 3.17
C ASN A 167 -5.35 -37.33 4.24
N GLN A 168 -6.11 -37.42 5.34
CA GLN A 168 -6.33 -36.30 6.25
C GLN A 168 -5.22 -36.06 7.30
N CYS A 169 -4.32 -37.01 7.58
CA CYS A 169 -3.44 -36.92 8.75
C CYS A 169 -2.07 -36.28 8.50
N GLU A 170 -1.42 -36.59 7.38
CA GLU A 170 -0.08 -36.04 7.07
C GLU A 170 -0.16 -34.70 6.32
N GLN A 171 -1.19 -34.54 5.49
CA GLN A 171 -1.44 -33.29 4.74
C GLN A 171 -1.97 -32.17 5.64
N SER A 172 -2.64 -32.48 6.76
CA SER A 172 -3.10 -31.44 7.70
C SER A 172 -1.93 -30.74 8.40
N LYS A 173 -0.91 -31.50 8.86
CA LYS A 173 0.29 -30.92 9.48
C LYS A 173 1.07 -30.01 8.54
N GLN A 174 1.20 -30.42 7.28
CA GLN A 174 1.86 -29.58 6.25
C GLN A 174 1.06 -28.32 5.96
N LEU A 175 -0.27 -28.41 5.95
CA LEU A 175 -1.16 -27.27 5.72
C LEU A 175 -1.12 -26.26 6.87
N ASP A 176 -1.07 -26.73 8.12
CA ASP A 176 -0.93 -25.87 9.30
C ASP A 176 0.42 -25.12 9.29
N LEU A 177 1.51 -25.81 8.93
CA LEU A 177 2.81 -25.18 8.75
C LEU A 177 2.77 -24.14 7.62
N ALA A 178 2.16 -24.47 6.48
CA ALA A 178 2.01 -23.55 5.36
C ALA A 178 1.17 -22.31 5.74
N MET A 179 0.12 -22.47 6.53
CA MET A 179 -0.68 -21.36 7.04
C MET A 179 0.16 -20.42 7.91
N GLN A 180 0.96 -20.94 8.85
CA GLN A 180 1.83 -20.10 9.69
C GLN A 180 2.88 -19.36 8.87
N VAL A 181 3.57 -20.05 7.95
CA VAL A 181 4.59 -19.42 7.11
C VAL A 181 3.98 -18.32 6.23
N THR A 182 2.84 -18.61 5.60
CA THR A 182 2.18 -17.62 4.74
C THR A 182 1.58 -16.45 5.52
N GLU A 183 1.18 -16.66 6.77
CA GLU A 183 0.74 -15.58 7.67
C GLU A 183 1.89 -14.63 8.01
N VAL A 184 3.09 -15.13 8.33
CA VAL A 184 4.27 -14.29 8.59
C VAL A 184 4.65 -13.46 7.35
N ILE A 185 4.57 -14.07 6.17
CA ILE A 185 4.79 -13.37 4.89
C ILE A 185 3.76 -12.25 4.71
N ALA A 186 2.48 -12.51 4.96
CA ALA A 186 1.44 -11.50 4.89
C ALA A 186 1.65 -10.36 5.89
N TYR A 187 2.11 -10.66 7.12
CA TYR A 187 2.39 -9.64 8.13
C TYR A 187 3.55 -8.72 7.75
N THR A 188 4.52 -9.24 7.00
CA THR A 188 5.65 -8.44 6.49
C THR A 188 5.17 -7.29 5.59
N HIS A 189 3.96 -7.39 5.02
CA HIS A 189 3.34 -6.33 4.22
C HIS A 189 3.33 -4.95 4.89
N CYS A 190 3.12 -4.88 6.21
CA CYS A 190 3.04 -3.60 6.93
C CYS A 190 4.35 -2.78 6.85
N CYS A 191 5.51 -3.43 6.72
CA CYS A 191 6.81 -2.77 6.59
C CYS A 191 7.16 -2.40 5.14
N VAL A 192 6.42 -2.94 4.17
CA VAL A 192 6.77 -2.90 2.76
C VAL A 192 6.26 -1.62 2.09
N ASN A 193 5.17 -1.04 2.58
CA ASN A 193 4.63 0.23 2.06
C ASN A 193 5.69 1.36 2.04
N PRO A 194 6.40 1.69 3.15
CA PRO A 194 7.49 2.68 3.14
C PRO A 194 8.63 2.33 2.17
N VAL A 195 9.00 1.05 2.11
CA VAL A 195 10.06 0.53 1.23
C VAL A 195 9.71 0.83 -0.23
N ILE A 196 8.48 0.55 -0.67
CA ILE A 196 8.03 0.86 -2.03
C ILE A 196 8.13 2.36 -2.32
N TYR A 197 7.73 3.22 -1.39
CA TYR A 197 7.84 4.66 -1.59
C TYR A 197 9.30 5.13 -1.74
N VAL A 198 10.24 4.51 -1.02
CA VAL A 198 11.69 4.80 -1.15
C VAL A 198 12.23 4.32 -2.49
N PHE A 199 11.92 3.09 -2.92
CA PHE A 199 12.51 2.51 -4.12
C PHE A 199 11.84 2.99 -5.42
N VAL A 200 10.52 3.13 -5.41
CA VAL A 200 9.72 3.44 -6.61
C VAL A 200 9.33 4.93 -6.66
N GLY A 201 9.11 5.58 -5.51
CA GLY A 201 8.67 6.97 -5.43
C GLY A 201 9.80 8.00 -5.60
N GLU A 202 10.02 8.54 -6.81
CA GLU A 202 11.01 9.61 -7.04
C GLU A 202 10.75 10.89 -6.22
N ARG A 203 9.47 11.28 -6.05
CA ARG A 203 9.11 12.47 -5.25
C ARG A 203 9.42 12.26 -3.76
N PHE A 204 9.16 11.06 -3.26
CA PHE A 204 9.46 10.70 -1.87
C PHE A 204 10.97 10.66 -1.63
N ARG A 205 11.75 10.10 -2.58
CA ARG A 205 13.21 10.17 -2.56
C ARG A 205 13.75 11.60 -2.54
N LYS A 206 13.18 12.51 -3.34
CA LYS A 206 13.59 13.92 -3.34
C LYS A 206 13.30 14.58 -2.00
N TYR A 207 12.15 14.32 -1.40
CA TYR A 207 11.78 14.83 -0.09
C TYR A 207 12.67 14.28 1.04
N LEU A 208 12.93 12.97 1.05
CA LEU A 208 13.87 12.35 1.99
C LEU A 208 15.29 12.90 1.84
N ARG A 209 15.76 13.11 0.60
CA ARG A 209 17.07 13.73 0.36
C ARG A 209 17.13 15.15 0.90
N GLN A 210 16.06 15.94 0.73
CA GLN A 210 15.96 17.29 1.28
C GLN A 210 15.90 17.29 2.81
N LEU A 211 15.15 16.38 3.42
CA LEU A 211 15.11 16.20 4.88
C LEU A 211 16.47 15.76 5.42
N PHE A 212 17.13 14.80 4.78
CA PHE A 212 18.46 14.34 5.15
C PHE A 212 19.50 15.44 4.99
N GLN A 213 19.46 16.21 3.90
CA GLN A 213 20.32 17.38 3.74
C GLN A 213 20.09 18.42 4.84
N ARG A 214 18.83 18.69 5.20
CA ARG A 214 18.46 19.72 6.18
C ARG A 214 18.74 19.32 7.64
N HIS A 215 18.55 18.04 7.99
CA HIS A 215 18.65 17.55 9.36
C HIS A 215 19.91 16.73 9.66
N VAL A 216 20.59 16.20 8.65
CA VAL A 216 21.81 15.41 8.83
C VAL A 216 23.00 16.15 8.21
N ALA A 217 22.95 16.49 6.92
CA ALA A 217 24.11 17.09 6.24
C ALA A 217 24.43 18.52 6.72
N VAL A 218 23.43 19.39 6.91
CA VAL A 218 23.65 20.77 7.38
C VAL A 218 24.10 20.82 8.84
N PRO A 219 23.53 20.02 9.77
CA PRO A 219 24.05 19.93 11.14
C PRO A 219 25.42 19.25 11.23
N LEU A 220 25.70 18.19 10.44
CA LEU A 220 27.04 17.60 10.37
C LEU A 220 28.08 18.56 9.79
N ALA A 221 27.73 19.33 8.75
CA ALA A 221 28.64 20.32 8.17
C ALA A 221 28.91 21.49 9.14
N LYS A 222 27.98 21.80 10.05
CA LYS A 222 28.21 22.74 11.16
C LYS A 222 29.07 22.14 12.28
N TRP A 223 29.03 20.82 12.48
CA TRP A 223 29.81 20.11 13.51
C TRP A 223 31.21 19.70 13.05
N LEU A 224 31.45 19.59 11.74
CA LEU A 224 32.75 19.32 11.12
C LEU A 224 33.11 20.45 10.14
N PRO A 225 33.58 21.62 10.63
CA PRO A 225 34.11 22.67 9.76
C PRO A 225 35.46 22.28 9.11
N SER A 226 36.08 21.19 9.56
CA SER A 226 37.47 20.85 9.27
C SER A 226 37.73 20.07 7.98
N CYS A 227 36.72 19.65 7.21
CA CYS A 227 36.93 18.88 5.97
C CYS A 227 36.64 19.67 4.67
N PHE A 228 36.42 20.98 4.76
CA PHE A 228 36.28 21.86 3.60
C PHE A 228 37.12 23.13 3.77
N VAL A 229 38.39 22.95 4.12
CA VAL A 229 39.41 23.99 3.93
C VAL A 229 40.41 23.43 2.94
N ASP A 230 40.16 23.68 1.67
CA ASP A 230 41.22 24.03 0.74
C ASP A 230 40.64 25.00 -0.29
N GLN A 231 40.90 26.28 -0.04
CA GLN A 231 41.00 27.27 -1.10
C GLN A 231 42.43 27.81 -1.03
N PRO A 232 43.14 27.82 -2.16
CA PRO A 232 43.53 29.11 -2.73
C PRO A 232 43.31 29.07 -4.27
N GLU A 233 43.06 30.14 -5.00
CA GLU A 233 43.73 31.44 -4.96
C GLU A 233 42.79 32.58 -5.38
N ARG A 234 43.14 33.77 -4.89
CA ARG A 234 42.57 35.07 -5.23
C ARG A 234 43.71 35.94 -5.72
N ALA A 235 43.72 36.29 -7.00
CA ALA A 235 44.33 37.49 -7.59
C ALA A 235 43.75 37.58 -9.02
N SER A 236 43.24 38.69 -9.54
CA SER A 236 43.61 40.09 -9.34
C SER A 236 42.44 41.03 -9.62
N SER A 237 42.46 42.16 -8.91
CA SER A 237 41.68 43.39 -9.09
C SER A 237 41.73 43.97 -10.50
N MET A 238 40.64 44.60 -10.96
CA MET A 238 40.65 46.01 -11.40
C MET A 238 39.22 46.56 -11.56
N SER A 239 39.11 47.84 -11.23
CA SER A 239 37.91 48.65 -10.93
C SER A 239 37.19 49.20 -12.20
N PRO A 240 36.06 49.92 -12.07
CA PRO A 240 35.15 50.26 -13.16
C PRO A 240 35.52 51.56 -13.88
N SER A 241 35.18 51.69 -15.17
CA SER A 241 35.26 52.95 -15.91
C SER A 241 33.94 53.35 -16.57
N THR A 242 33.68 54.64 -16.42
CA THR A 242 32.57 55.51 -16.78
C THR A 242 32.50 55.88 -18.28
N GLY A 243 31.32 56.34 -18.75
CA GLY A 243 31.11 57.16 -19.96
C GLY A 243 30.77 56.37 -21.25
N GLU A 244 29.85 56.73 -22.15
CA GLU A 244 29.05 57.93 -22.49
C GLU A 244 27.87 57.43 -23.40
N HIS A 245 26.60 57.81 -23.18
CA HIS A 245 25.80 58.87 -23.84
C HIS A 245 25.28 58.65 -25.29
N GLU A 246 24.04 59.14 -25.48
CA GLU A 246 23.21 59.42 -26.69
C GLU A 246 22.26 58.33 -27.22
N LEU A 247 20.93 58.45 -27.02
CA LEU A 247 19.88 59.27 -27.68
C LEU A 247 19.60 58.91 -29.16
N SER A 248 18.41 58.40 -29.46
CA SER A 248 17.36 59.20 -30.12
C SER A 248 16.03 58.43 -30.26
N ALA A 249 14.94 59.20 -30.26
CA ALA A 249 13.55 58.79 -30.30
C ALA A 249 12.96 58.90 -31.72
N GLY A 250 11.80 58.27 -31.94
CA GLY A 250 10.79 58.68 -32.92
C GLY A 250 10.83 57.95 -34.27
N PHE A 251 9.90 57.03 -34.50
CA PHE A 251 8.63 57.25 -35.21
C PHE A 251 7.70 56.06 -34.97
#